data_AF-A0ABD1N2J6-F1
#
_entry.id   AF-A0ABD1N2J6-F1
#
_cell.length_a   1.000
_cell.length_b   1.000
_cell.length_c   1.000
_cell.angle_alpha   90.00
_cell.angle_beta   90.00
_cell.angle_gamma   90.00
#
_symmetry.space_group_name_H-M   'P 1'
#
loop_
_entity.id
_entity.type
_entity.pdbx_description
1 polymer ?
#
loop_
_entity_poly.entity_id
_entity_poly.type
_entity_poly.pdbx_seq_one_letter_code
_entity_poly.pdbx_strand_id
1 'polypeptide(L)'
;MSFRVRDQPKDTDSPREVGEIDTRAPFQSVKAAVSLFGEVVVPKEKRSIKRRSSENVLEKETQLLLAQRELNKIRKQLESTDSTRNKALSELDKANVTLQELTKKLNSVKESKQSAIEAAEAVKNQAKELEQALSQKAIGYEAWKQELEHARKEYITTVKELDASKQELNKIRQDFDTALEAKLAAFQTAGEAQRSAKLNSEKLTELSNQMETMKEQIEQLKHASSRAQKDQAKVAEEREEQLRFYMTAKEEVQNKLMALKSEYDPEHTQSLEAKLAETNEEIQVLQEKLKQTRESDTDSVRQITLEIKEATKTLQEIAEEERSLRCLVESLKKELEQVKKEQEELKEKEKASEALAENLTDQLQNRPEETSSLVEKGSDESADMDLKIKQLSFEAEAARREEEEIRRKAQELKHEAEKSKALTEELEKKLELYLRQAEEAKAAEQKAIEEMKMMSDMNAVDTVSETDANGKIVLTVDEFAALSGKIKESEDLIERTETAAMAQVESINTRKNEVDRKVEASLKAIEEIKAATDMALRNAEMADSAKDAVEGELKKWRQDDQNMEYSDSTSRSISLRN
;
A
#
# COMPACT_ATOMS: atom_id res chain seq x y z
N MET A 1 48.05 67.40 -38.27
CA MET A 1 49.36 66.72 -38.33
C MET A 1 49.70 66.65 -39.82
N SER A 2 50.34 67.63 -40.46
CA SER A 2 51.35 68.64 -40.06
C SER A 2 52.79 68.11 -40.11
N PHE A 3 53.68 68.91 -40.74
CA PHE A 3 55.15 68.78 -40.78
C PHE A 3 55.74 67.69 -41.70
N ARG A 4 56.90 67.88 -42.37
CA ARG A 4 57.58 69.12 -42.85
C ARG A 4 58.66 68.77 -43.90
N VAL A 5 59.05 69.76 -44.69
CA VAL A 5 60.25 69.79 -45.56
C VAL A 5 61.56 69.65 -44.75
N ARG A 6 62.57 68.93 -45.29
CA ARG A 6 64.00 69.30 -45.17
C ARG A 6 64.95 68.64 -46.20
N ASP A 7 65.40 69.45 -47.15
CA ASP A 7 66.77 69.79 -47.60
C ASP A 7 67.90 68.73 -47.80
N GLN A 8 68.88 69.15 -48.63
CA GLN A 8 70.17 68.49 -48.95
C GLN A 8 71.21 68.57 -47.78
N PRO A 9 72.35 67.87 -47.89
CA PRO A 9 73.58 68.48 -48.45
C PRO A 9 74.14 67.66 -49.65
N LYS A 10 75.02 68.12 -50.57
CA LYS A 10 75.86 69.32 -50.77
C LYS A 10 77.34 69.26 -50.29
N ASP A 11 78.24 69.45 -51.26
CA ASP A 11 79.68 69.84 -51.28
C ASP A 11 80.78 68.98 -50.60
N THR A 12 81.79 68.61 -51.40
CA THR A 12 83.25 68.74 -51.15
C THR A 12 84.03 68.21 -52.38
N ASP A 13 85.26 68.65 -52.68
CA ASP A 13 85.75 69.96 -53.15
C ASP A 13 87.28 69.85 -53.37
N SER A 14 87.69 69.67 -54.64
CA SER A 14 89.02 70.00 -55.24
C SER A 14 90.32 69.44 -54.56
N PRO A 15 91.56 69.74 -55.01
CA PRO A 15 92.02 70.38 -56.26
C PRO A 15 93.20 69.67 -57.00
N ARG A 16 93.62 70.22 -58.16
CA ARG A 16 94.91 70.00 -58.90
C ARG A 16 95.11 68.63 -59.59
N GLU A 17 96.02 68.47 -60.57
CA GLU A 17 97.13 69.34 -61.00
C GLU A 17 97.30 69.51 -62.54
N VAL A 18 97.92 70.65 -62.87
CA VAL A 18 98.27 71.30 -64.15
C VAL A 18 98.63 70.42 -65.37
N GLY A 19 98.26 70.88 -66.57
CA GLY A 19 98.66 70.29 -67.85
C GLY A 19 98.46 71.17 -69.10
N GLU A 20 98.59 72.50 -68.99
CA GLU A 20 98.41 73.44 -70.11
C GLU A 20 99.60 73.46 -71.08
N ILE A 21 99.36 73.44 -72.40
CA ILE A 21 100.31 73.92 -73.42
C ILE A 21 99.55 74.72 -74.49
N ASP A 22 99.66 76.05 -74.44
CA ASP A 22 99.44 76.94 -75.60
C ASP A 22 100.76 77.08 -76.37
N THR A 23 100.75 76.81 -77.68
CA THR A 23 101.56 77.58 -78.64
C THR A 23 100.81 77.78 -79.96
N ARG A 24 100.08 78.88 -80.06
CA ARG A 24 99.46 79.39 -81.31
C ARG A 24 100.47 79.67 -82.44
N ALA A 25 100.28 79.02 -83.60
CA ALA A 25 100.38 79.59 -84.97
C ALA A 25 101.76 80.14 -85.46
N PRO A 26 101.92 80.59 -86.73
CA PRO A 26 101.34 80.10 -88.01
C PRO A 26 102.37 79.95 -89.18
N PHE A 27 102.27 78.88 -89.96
CA PHE A 27 102.80 78.79 -91.34
C PHE A 27 101.95 77.77 -92.12
N GLN A 28 101.26 78.06 -93.23
CA GLN A 28 101.53 78.82 -94.46
C GLN A 28 102.50 78.17 -95.48
N SER A 29 101.90 77.78 -96.62
CA SER A 29 102.45 77.51 -97.96
C SER A 29 103.98 77.60 -98.21
N VAL A 30 104.59 76.46 -98.53
CA VAL A 30 105.92 76.32 -99.17
C VAL A 30 105.86 75.09 -100.10
N LYS A 31 106.08 75.09 -101.42
CA LYS A 31 106.28 76.13 -102.47
C LYS A 31 107.44 77.14 -102.35
N ALA A 32 108.55 76.78 -101.72
CA ALA A 32 109.83 77.51 -101.83
C ALA A 32 111.05 76.73 -101.28
N ALA A 33 111.47 75.63 -101.93
CA ALA A 33 112.81 75.04 -101.84
C ALA A 33 112.96 73.93 -102.90
N VAL A 34 113.69 74.04 -104.02
CA VAL A 34 114.52 75.11 -104.61
C VAL A 34 115.84 75.43 -103.89
N SER A 35 116.95 75.22 -104.62
CA SER A 35 118.35 75.59 -104.33
C SER A 35 119.06 74.85 -103.18
N LEU A 36 120.39 74.76 -103.29
CA LEU A 36 121.33 73.94 -102.49
C LEU A 36 121.18 72.42 -102.77
N PHE A 37 121.84 71.82 -103.76
CA PHE A 37 123.01 72.23 -104.58
C PHE A 37 122.69 72.06 -106.07
N GLY A 38 123.39 72.68 -107.03
CA GLY A 38 124.62 73.47 -106.95
C GLY A 38 125.39 73.27 -108.26
N GLU A 39 125.03 74.05 -109.27
CA GLU A 39 125.50 73.97 -110.66
C GLU A 39 126.95 74.47 -110.86
N VAL A 40 127.42 74.46 -112.13
CA VAL A 40 128.73 74.86 -112.70
C VAL A 40 129.63 73.66 -113.03
N VAL A 41 129.87 73.22 -114.29
CA VAL A 41 129.82 73.77 -115.68
C VAL A 41 131.16 74.32 -116.22
N VAL A 42 132.00 73.40 -116.76
CA VAL A 42 132.92 73.61 -117.92
C VAL A 42 134.09 74.60 -117.53
N PRO A 43 135.14 74.99 -118.32
CA PRO A 43 135.42 74.72 -119.73
C PRO A 43 136.88 74.38 -120.18
N LYS A 44 136.98 73.89 -121.44
CA LYS A 44 138.06 74.21 -122.42
C LYS A 44 139.50 73.68 -122.12
N GLU A 45 140.46 73.66 -123.06
CA GLU A 45 140.41 73.95 -124.51
C GLU A 45 141.28 72.99 -125.36
N LYS A 46 141.00 72.99 -126.68
CA LYS A 46 141.73 72.42 -127.82
C LYS A 46 143.27 72.50 -127.70
N ARG A 47 143.96 71.51 -128.32
CA ARG A 47 144.84 71.76 -129.48
C ARG A 47 145.19 70.48 -130.25
N SER A 48 145.35 70.65 -131.57
CA SER A 48 145.90 69.67 -132.50
C SER A 48 147.38 69.96 -132.78
N ILE A 49 148.13 69.00 -133.35
CA ILE A 49 149.19 69.13 -134.39
C ILE A 49 150.25 68.00 -134.31
N LYS A 50 150.17 67.06 -135.27
CA LYS A 50 151.24 66.66 -136.22
C LYS A 50 152.64 66.20 -135.69
N ARG A 51 152.83 64.87 -135.68
CA ARG A 51 154.04 64.08 -136.07
C ARG A 51 155.37 64.17 -135.25
N ARG A 52 155.91 62.95 -135.03
CA ARG A 52 157.33 62.49 -134.93
C ARG A 52 157.99 62.32 -133.53
N SER A 53 158.40 61.05 -133.33
CA SER A 53 159.58 60.50 -132.61
C SER A 53 159.72 60.58 -131.08
N SER A 54 160.14 59.42 -130.53
CA SER A 54 160.88 59.16 -129.28
C SER A 54 160.34 59.68 -127.93
N GLU A 55 159.69 58.75 -127.22
CA GLU A 55 160.21 58.19 -125.95
C GLU A 55 160.48 59.11 -124.74
N ASN A 56 159.74 58.86 -123.65
CA ASN A 56 160.19 58.87 -122.25
C ASN A 56 159.08 58.27 -121.35
N VAL A 57 159.44 57.57 -120.27
CA VAL A 57 158.50 56.68 -119.53
C VAL A 57 157.95 57.26 -118.23
N LEU A 58 158.75 58.07 -117.52
CA LEU A 58 158.59 58.36 -116.08
C LEU A 58 157.28 59.06 -115.68
N GLU A 59 156.74 59.98 -116.48
CA GLU A 59 155.53 60.74 -116.07
C GLU A 59 154.28 59.85 -115.91
N LYS A 60 154.19 58.74 -116.67
CA LYS A 60 153.05 57.81 -116.58
C LYS A 60 153.04 57.02 -115.29
N GLU A 61 154.22 56.75 -114.73
CA GLU A 61 154.38 56.00 -113.48
C GLU A 61 153.92 56.82 -112.27
N THR A 62 154.27 58.11 -112.24
CA THR A 62 153.79 59.06 -111.22
C THR A 62 152.27 59.23 -111.25
N GLN A 63 151.66 59.28 -112.44
CA GLN A 63 150.20 59.32 -112.59
C GLN A 63 149.53 58.03 -112.12
N LEU A 64 150.12 56.86 -112.41
CA LEU A 64 149.61 55.56 -111.97
C LEU A 64 149.64 55.41 -110.44
N LEU A 65 150.70 55.90 -109.77
CA LEU A 65 150.77 55.91 -108.30
C LEU A 65 149.72 56.84 -107.67
N LEU A 66 149.44 58.00 -108.26
CA LEU A 66 148.34 58.88 -107.81
C LEU A 66 146.97 58.21 -108.00
N ALA A 67 146.72 57.63 -109.17
CA ALA A 67 145.47 56.91 -109.45
C ALA A 67 145.28 55.71 -108.50
N GLN A 68 146.33 54.92 -108.21
CA GLN A 68 146.29 53.86 -107.20
C GLN A 68 145.98 54.42 -105.80
N ARG A 69 146.53 55.59 -105.44
CA ARG A 69 146.27 56.22 -104.14
C ARG A 69 144.83 56.70 -104.01
N GLU A 70 144.22 57.17 -105.10
CA GLU A 70 142.82 57.58 -105.15
C GLU A 70 141.86 56.39 -105.18
N LEU A 71 142.16 55.35 -105.97
CA LEU A 71 141.43 54.09 -105.97
C LEU A 71 141.42 53.48 -104.55
N ASN A 72 142.55 53.51 -103.84
CA ASN A 72 142.62 53.09 -102.43
C ASN A 72 141.83 53.98 -101.46
N LYS A 73 141.63 55.28 -101.73
CA LYS A 73 140.70 56.13 -100.95
C LYS A 73 139.25 55.73 -101.22
N ILE A 74 138.87 55.63 -102.50
CA ILE A 74 137.51 55.25 -102.94
C ILE A 74 137.15 53.86 -102.41
N ARG A 75 138.08 52.91 -102.45
CA ARG A 75 137.92 51.57 -101.89
C ARG A 75 137.66 51.59 -100.38
N LYS A 76 138.42 52.39 -99.61
CA LYS A 76 138.17 52.54 -98.17
C LYS A 76 136.83 53.23 -97.88
N GLN A 77 136.42 54.19 -98.71
CA GLN A 77 135.09 54.80 -98.61
C GLN A 77 134.00 53.77 -98.89
N LEU A 78 134.13 52.98 -99.96
CA LEU A 78 133.20 51.89 -100.30
C LEU A 78 133.10 50.85 -99.18
N GLU A 79 134.23 50.33 -98.69
CA GLU A 79 134.29 49.40 -97.56
C GLU A 79 133.65 50.00 -96.30
N SER A 80 133.79 51.31 -96.05
CA SER A 80 133.11 51.99 -94.95
C SER A 80 131.58 52.12 -95.16
N THR A 81 131.12 52.45 -96.37
CA THR A 81 129.69 52.56 -96.70
C THR A 81 128.99 51.21 -96.78
N ASP A 82 129.68 50.15 -97.20
CA ASP A 82 129.18 48.78 -97.13
C ASP A 82 129.09 48.33 -95.66
N SER A 83 130.04 48.74 -94.80
CA SER A 83 129.94 48.47 -93.35
C SER A 83 128.74 49.17 -92.69
N THR A 84 128.37 50.38 -93.11
CA THR A 84 127.18 51.08 -92.59
C THR A 84 125.89 50.54 -93.20
N ARG A 85 125.88 50.23 -94.50
CA ARG A 85 124.78 49.52 -95.18
C ARG A 85 124.46 48.19 -94.51
N ASN A 86 125.47 47.37 -94.21
CA ASN A 86 125.29 46.06 -93.59
C ASN A 86 124.82 46.16 -92.13
N LYS A 87 125.24 47.21 -91.39
CA LYS A 87 124.67 47.54 -90.07
C LYS A 87 123.20 47.93 -90.16
N ALA A 88 122.86 48.85 -91.06
CA ALA A 88 121.48 49.30 -91.28
C ALA A 88 120.54 48.17 -91.72
N LEU A 89 121.01 47.24 -92.56
CA LEU A 89 120.27 46.02 -92.91
C LEU A 89 120.08 45.11 -91.69
N SER A 90 121.13 44.87 -90.89
CA SER A 90 121.03 44.09 -89.65
C SER A 90 120.11 44.75 -88.60
N GLU A 91 120.02 46.07 -88.57
CA GLU A 91 119.10 46.83 -87.71
C GLU A 91 117.65 46.76 -88.22
N LEU A 92 117.44 46.83 -89.54
CA LEU A 92 116.15 46.62 -90.19
C LEU A 92 115.63 45.18 -89.96
N ASP A 93 116.47 44.16 -90.08
CA ASP A 93 116.10 42.78 -89.82
C ASP A 93 115.71 42.56 -88.36
N LYS A 94 116.44 43.15 -87.40
CA LYS A 94 116.06 43.16 -85.98
C LYS A 94 114.71 43.86 -85.75
N ALA A 95 114.47 45.00 -86.39
CA ALA A 95 113.21 45.73 -86.31
C ALA A 95 112.04 44.93 -86.93
N ASN A 96 112.27 44.20 -88.02
CA ASN A 96 111.27 43.30 -88.61
C ASN A 96 110.93 42.13 -87.67
N VAL A 97 111.93 41.53 -87.02
CA VAL A 97 111.72 40.47 -86.01
C VAL A 97 110.92 40.98 -84.81
N THR A 98 111.26 42.16 -84.25
CA THR A 98 110.49 42.72 -83.12
C THR A 98 109.08 43.15 -83.53
N LEU A 99 108.87 43.64 -84.74
CA LEU A 99 107.54 43.93 -85.30
C LEU A 99 106.71 42.65 -85.40
N GLN A 100 107.27 41.54 -85.90
CA GLN A 100 106.59 40.25 -85.96
C GLN A 100 106.27 39.70 -84.56
N GLU A 101 107.18 39.82 -83.60
CA GLU A 101 106.97 39.39 -82.22
C GLU A 101 105.87 40.22 -81.52
N LEU A 102 105.90 41.55 -81.67
CA LEU A 102 104.85 42.45 -81.17
C LEU A 102 103.50 42.19 -81.85
N THR A 103 103.48 41.88 -83.15
CA THR A 103 102.26 41.48 -83.87
C THR A 103 101.70 40.18 -83.32
N LYS A 104 102.54 39.17 -83.06
CA LYS A 104 102.12 37.89 -82.45
C LYS A 104 101.57 38.11 -81.03
N LYS A 105 102.24 38.93 -80.22
CA LYS A 105 101.78 39.32 -78.87
C LYS A 105 100.44 40.06 -78.94
N LEU A 106 100.29 41.02 -79.85
CA LEU A 106 99.04 41.78 -80.04
C LEU A 106 97.87 40.88 -80.45
N ASN A 107 98.10 39.90 -81.34
CA ASN A 107 97.05 38.95 -81.74
C ASN A 107 96.68 38.02 -80.57
N SER A 108 97.66 37.47 -79.85
CA SER A 108 97.41 36.66 -78.65
C SER A 108 96.65 37.43 -77.55
N VAL A 109 96.92 38.73 -77.38
CA VAL A 109 96.17 39.60 -76.44
C VAL A 109 94.75 39.89 -76.95
N LYS A 110 94.53 40.03 -78.27
CA LYS A 110 93.18 40.16 -78.84
C LYS A 110 92.37 38.88 -78.68
N GLU A 111 92.97 37.72 -78.96
CA GLU A 111 92.38 36.39 -78.78
C GLU A 111 92.02 36.18 -77.30
N SER A 112 92.95 36.42 -76.37
CA SER A 112 92.72 36.33 -74.94
C SER A 112 91.61 37.28 -74.45
N LYS A 113 91.57 38.53 -74.95
CA LYS A 113 90.48 39.47 -74.66
C LYS A 113 89.14 38.95 -75.18
N GLN A 114 89.10 38.38 -76.38
CA GLN A 114 87.89 37.87 -77.00
C GLN A 114 87.34 36.68 -76.19
N SER A 115 88.18 35.70 -75.85
CA SER A 115 87.77 34.58 -74.99
C SER A 115 87.36 35.02 -73.58
N ALA A 116 87.94 36.10 -73.04
CA ALA A 116 87.52 36.67 -71.75
C ALA A 116 86.14 37.35 -71.84
N ILE A 117 85.80 37.98 -72.98
CA ILE A 117 84.46 38.52 -73.23
C ILE A 117 83.45 37.38 -73.39
N GLU A 118 83.77 36.36 -74.19
CA GLU A 118 82.92 35.18 -74.38
C GLU A 118 82.65 34.43 -73.06
N ALA A 119 83.67 34.28 -72.20
CA ALA A 119 83.50 33.72 -70.87
C ALA A 119 82.62 34.60 -69.95
N ALA A 120 82.78 35.92 -70.00
CA ALA A 120 81.94 36.85 -69.23
C ALA A 120 80.47 36.85 -69.72
N GLU A 121 80.24 36.71 -71.02
CA GLU A 121 78.89 36.59 -71.60
C GLU A 121 78.25 35.24 -71.28
N ALA A 122 79.02 34.14 -71.28
CA ALA A 122 78.56 32.83 -70.83
C ALA A 122 78.12 32.86 -69.35
N VAL A 123 78.94 33.42 -68.46
CA VAL A 123 78.59 33.61 -67.03
C VAL A 123 77.38 34.52 -66.87
N LYS A 124 77.27 35.59 -67.65
CA LYS A 124 76.11 36.50 -67.65
C LYS A 124 74.81 35.83 -68.11
N ASN A 125 74.88 34.84 -68.99
CA ASN A 125 73.72 34.07 -69.41
C ASN A 125 73.33 33.00 -68.38
N GLN A 126 74.31 32.27 -67.82
CA GLN A 126 74.08 31.36 -66.69
C GLN A 126 73.46 32.07 -65.47
N ALA A 127 73.88 33.31 -65.17
CA ALA A 127 73.29 34.12 -64.11
C ALA A 127 71.79 34.39 -64.33
N LYS A 128 71.37 34.70 -65.57
CA LYS A 128 69.95 34.88 -65.92
C LYS A 128 69.17 33.57 -65.86
N GLU A 129 69.77 32.47 -66.29
CA GLU A 129 69.13 31.14 -66.22
C GLU A 129 68.88 30.74 -64.76
N LEU A 130 69.82 31.02 -63.86
CA LEU A 130 69.65 30.83 -62.42
C LEU A 130 68.60 31.79 -61.81
N GLU A 131 68.56 33.06 -62.22
CA GLU A 131 67.54 34.03 -61.79
C GLU A 131 66.12 33.62 -62.25
N GLN A 132 66.01 33.11 -63.47
CA GLN A 132 64.76 32.53 -64.00
C GLN A 132 64.37 31.25 -63.25
N ALA A 133 65.30 30.34 -62.98
CA ALA A 133 65.04 29.13 -62.20
C ALA A 133 64.61 29.45 -60.75
N LEU A 134 65.22 30.46 -60.12
CA LEU A 134 64.84 30.91 -58.78
C LEU A 134 63.45 31.54 -58.75
N SER A 135 63.12 32.40 -59.73
CA SER A 135 61.77 33.00 -59.81
C SER A 135 60.68 31.98 -60.14
N GLN A 136 60.93 31.02 -61.04
CA GLN A 136 60.02 29.90 -61.28
C GLN A 136 59.82 29.03 -60.02
N LYS A 137 60.89 28.74 -59.28
CA LYS A 137 60.81 28.00 -58.02
C LYS A 137 60.06 28.77 -56.93
N ALA A 138 60.18 30.10 -56.88
CA ALA A 138 59.42 30.95 -55.98
C ALA A 138 57.92 30.94 -56.30
N ILE A 139 57.55 31.05 -57.58
CA ILE A 139 56.15 30.95 -58.04
C ILE A 139 55.56 29.58 -57.68
N GLY A 140 56.30 28.48 -57.93
CA GLY A 140 55.88 27.13 -57.55
C GLY A 140 55.73 26.93 -56.04
N TYR A 141 56.59 27.55 -55.23
CA TYR A 141 56.48 27.52 -53.77
C TYR A 141 55.28 28.33 -53.26
N GLU A 142 55.00 29.51 -53.84
CA GLU A 142 53.83 30.32 -53.46
C GLU A 142 52.52 29.61 -53.83
N ALA A 143 52.47 28.94 -54.99
CA ALA A 143 51.33 28.12 -55.41
C ALA A 143 51.12 26.91 -54.48
N TRP A 144 52.17 26.11 -54.24
CA TRP A 144 52.11 24.98 -53.31
C TRP A 144 51.70 25.39 -51.88
N LYS A 145 52.16 26.55 -51.42
CA LYS A 145 51.75 27.12 -50.13
C LYS A 145 50.27 27.51 -50.12
N GLN A 146 49.75 28.10 -51.21
CA GLN A 146 48.32 28.41 -51.34
C GLN A 146 47.46 27.13 -51.37
N GLU A 147 47.88 26.09 -52.09
CA GLU A 147 47.23 24.76 -52.08
C GLU A 147 47.25 24.12 -50.68
N LEU A 148 48.39 24.18 -49.98
CA LEU A 148 48.51 23.69 -48.60
C LEU A 148 47.62 24.48 -47.63
N GLU A 149 47.50 25.80 -47.79
CA GLU A 149 46.58 26.64 -47.02
C GLU A 149 45.10 26.38 -47.40
N HIS A 150 44.80 26.00 -48.64
CA HIS A 150 43.46 25.58 -49.08
C HIS A 150 43.06 24.26 -48.43
N ALA A 151 43.88 23.21 -48.59
CA ALA A 151 43.66 21.91 -47.99
C ALA A 151 43.56 21.97 -46.45
N ARG A 152 44.31 22.88 -45.80
CA ARG A 152 44.16 23.16 -44.37
C ARG A 152 42.82 23.81 -44.01
N LYS A 153 42.29 24.71 -44.85
CA LYS A 153 40.96 25.32 -44.65
C LYS A 153 39.86 24.27 -44.81
N GLU A 154 39.95 23.43 -45.84
CA GLU A 154 39.02 22.31 -46.09
C GLU A 154 39.06 21.26 -44.98
N TYR A 155 40.24 20.94 -44.45
CA TYR A 155 40.36 20.08 -43.27
C TYR A 155 39.71 20.72 -42.03
N ILE A 156 39.86 22.04 -41.84
CA ILE A 156 39.24 22.76 -40.72
C ILE A 156 37.71 22.86 -40.87
N THR A 157 37.15 22.96 -42.09
CA THR A 157 35.69 22.93 -42.28
C THR A 157 35.13 21.52 -42.08
N THR A 158 35.73 20.50 -42.71
CA THR A 158 35.28 19.10 -42.57
C THR A 158 35.39 18.57 -41.14
N VAL A 159 36.40 18.99 -40.35
CA VAL A 159 36.46 18.69 -38.91
C VAL A 159 35.33 19.36 -38.12
N LYS A 160 34.98 20.62 -38.44
CA LYS A 160 33.85 21.32 -37.79
C LYS A 160 32.50 20.69 -38.14
N GLU A 161 32.31 20.29 -39.40
CA GLU A 161 31.13 19.57 -39.87
C GLU A 161 31.01 18.21 -39.17
N LEU A 162 32.10 17.46 -39.09
CA LEU A 162 32.17 16.20 -38.35
C LEU A 162 31.85 16.39 -36.85
N ASP A 163 32.34 17.44 -36.21
CA ASP A 163 32.05 17.72 -34.79
C ASP A 163 30.61 18.20 -34.58
N ALA A 164 30.02 18.93 -35.54
CA ALA A 164 28.59 19.25 -35.54
C ALA A 164 27.73 17.97 -35.67
N SER A 165 28.03 17.09 -36.62
CA SER A 165 27.30 15.82 -36.78
C SER A 165 27.49 14.87 -35.59
N LYS A 166 28.62 14.92 -34.85
CA LYS A 166 28.76 14.23 -33.55
C LYS A 166 27.84 14.80 -32.48
N GLN A 167 27.67 16.13 -32.42
CA GLN A 167 26.75 16.77 -31.48
C GLN A 167 25.30 16.44 -31.81
N GLU A 168 24.93 16.45 -33.10
CA GLU A 168 23.61 16.01 -33.57
C GLU A 168 23.35 14.53 -33.25
N LEU A 169 24.32 13.63 -33.50
CA LEU A 169 24.20 12.21 -33.14
C LEU A 169 24.03 11.99 -31.64
N ASN A 170 24.76 12.73 -30.80
CA ASN A 170 24.61 12.66 -29.35
C ASN A 170 23.26 13.19 -28.89
N LYS A 171 22.74 14.25 -29.52
CA LYS A 171 21.38 14.74 -29.25
C LYS A 171 20.33 13.70 -29.66
N ILE A 172 20.43 13.11 -30.85
CA ILE A 172 19.51 12.07 -31.33
C ILE A 172 19.51 10.85 -30.40
N ARG A 173 20.64 10.51 -29.78
CA ARG A 173 20.70 9.48 -28.73
C ARG A 173 19.92 9.89 -27.48
N GLN A 174 20.14 11.09 -26.96
CA GLN A 174 19.38 11.61 -25.80
C GLN A 174 17.86 11.71 -26.09
N ASP A 175 17.48 12.18 -27.29
CA ASP A 175 16.09 12.24 -27.74
C ASP A 175 15.49 10.82 -27.86
N PHE A 176 16.26 9.82 -28.30
CA PHE A 176 15.86 8.41 -28.37
C PHE A 176 15.70 7.77 -26.98
N ASP A 177 16.66 7.97 -26.08
CA ASP A 177 16.63 7.46 -24.71
C ASP A 177 15.41 8.03 -23.96
N THR A 178 15.18 9.35 -24.08
CA THR A 178 13.99 10.03 -23.55
C THR A 178 12.69 9.46 -24.13
N ALA A 179 12.64 9.19 -25.44
CA ALA A 179 11.48 8.57 -26.08
C ALA A 179 11.26 7.11 -25.64
N LEU A 180 12.33 6.38 -25.32
CA LEU A 180 12.27 5.02 -24.80
C LEU A 180 11.76 4.99 -23.35
N GLU A 181 12.23 5.90 -22.49
CA GLU A 181 11.69 6.11 -21.13
C GLU A 181 10.20 6.48 -21.17
N ALA A 182 9.81 7.46 -22.00
CA ALA A 182 8.42 7.87 -22.17
C ALA A 182 7.53 6.70 -22.67
N LYS A 183 8.05 5.87 -23.59
CA LYS A 183 7.38 4.64 -24.06
C LYS A 183 7.21 3.61 -22.94
N LEU A 184 8.20 3.42 -22.07
CA LEU A 184 8.10 2.52 -20.93
C LEU A 184 7.07 3.01 -19.89
N ALA A 185 7.08 4.31 -19.56
CA ALA A 185 6.08 4.92 -18.69
C ALA A 185 4.65 4.82 -19.25
N ALA A 186 4.49 5.00 -20.57
CA ALA A 186 3.21 4.78 -21.26
C ALA A 186 2.73 3.33 -21.17
N PHE A 187 3.62 2.33 -21.25
CA PHE A 187 3.24 0.93 -21.05
C PHE A 187 2.88 0.59 -19.59
N GLN A 188 3.59 1.17 -18.60
CA GLN A 188 3.28 0.97 -17.18
C GLN A 188 1.89 1.52 -16.84
N THR A 189 1.63 2.79 -17.20
CA THR A 189 0.34 3.45 -16.99
C THR A 189 -0.81 2.80 -17.77
N ALA A 190 -0.60 2.34 -19.00
CA ALA A 190 -1.59 1.55 -19.74
C ALA A 190 -1.89 0.21 -19.05
N GLY A 191 -0.87 -0.47 -18.52
CA GLY A 191 -1.04 -1.71 -17.76
C GLY A 191 -1.76 -1.52 -16.43
N GLU A 192 -1.60 -0.37 -15.77
CA GLU A 192 -2.35 0.02 -14.57
C GLU A 192 -3.81 0.34 -14.90
N ALA A 193 -4.06 1.11 -15.96
CA ALA A 193 -5.40 1.39 -16.45
C ALA A 193 -6.14 0.08 -16.81
N GLN A 194 -5.46 -0.87 -17.46
CA GLN A 194 -6.01 -2.19 -17.76
C GLN A 194 -6.32 -3.01 -16.51
N ARG A 195 -5.42 -3.03 -15.51
CA ARG A 195 -5.64 -3.72 -14.22
C ARG A 195 -6.82 -3.10 -13.45
N SER A 196 -6.91 -1.78 -13.40
CA SER A 196 -8.02 -1.04 -12.79
C SER A 196 -9.35 -1.31 -13.50
N ALA A 197 -9.36 -1.27 -14.84
CA ALA A 197 -10.54 -1.57 -15.64
C ALA A 197 -11.04 -3.02 -15.44
N LYS A 198 -10.12 -4.00 -15.37
CA LYS A 198 -10.47 -5.40 -15.09
C LYS A 198 -11.10 -5.56 -13.69
N LEU A 199 -10.48 -5.00 -12.66
CA LEU A 199 -10.97 -5.02 -11.28
C LEU A 199 -12.34 -4.33 -11.15
N ASN A 200 -12.55 -3.22 -11.86
CA ASN A 200 -13.84 -2.54 -11.88
C ASN A 200 -14.91 -3.32 -12.67
N SER A 201 -14.53 -4.04 -13.73
CA SER A 201 -15.43 -4.96 -14.43
C SER A 201 -15.85 -6.14 -13.55
N GLU A 202 -14.93 -6.70 -12.75
CA GLU A 202 -15.20 -7.79 -11.81
C GLU A 202 -16.16 -7.32 -10.69
N LYS A 203 -15.93 -6.12 -10.13
CA LYS A 203 -16.87 -5.46 -9.21
C LYS A 203 -18.24 -5.21 -9.84
N LEU A 204 -18.29 -4.81 -11.12
CA LEU A 204 -19.55 -4.57 -11.84
C LEU A 204 -20.34 -5.87 -12.02
N THR A 205 -19.67 -6.98 -12.35
CA THR A 205 -20.33 -8.30 -12.43
C THR A 205 -20.84 -8.76 -11.07
N GLU A 206 -20.07 -8.58 -10.00
CA GLU A 206 -20.51 -8.95 -8.65
C GLU A 206 -21.72 -8.12 -8.18
N LEU A 207 -21.70 -6.80 -8.39
CA LEU A 207 -22.86 -5.94 -8.12
C LEU A 207 -24.07 -6.30 -9.01
N SER A 208 -23.85 -6.81 -10.22
CA SER A 208 -24.94 -7.32 -11.08
C SER A 208 -25.58 -8.56 -10.49
N ASN A 209 -24.79 -9.53 -10.03
CA ASN A 209 -25.25 -10.75 -9.35
C ASN A 209 -26.02 -10.41 -8.07
N GLN A 210 -25.50 -9.45 -7.28
CA GLN A 210 -26.18 -8.97 -6.07
C GLN A 210 -27.53 -8.29 -6.41
N MET A 211 -27.58 -7.46 -7.45
CA MET A 211 -28.85 -6.90 -7.92
C MET A 211 -29.84 -7.96 -8.42
N GLU A 212 -29.37 -9.05 -9.02
CA GLU A 212 -30.22 -10.14 -9.50
C GLU A 212 -30.80 -10.95 -8.34
N THR A 213 -29.98 -11.37 -7.38
CA THR A 213 -30.45 -12.05 -6.15
C THR A 213 -31.39 -11.17 -5.32
N MET A 214 -31.14 -9.86 -5.22
CA MET A 214 -32.06 -8.91 -4.56
C MET A 214 -33.39 -8.78 -5.30
N LYS A 215 -33.42 -8.80 -6.65
CA LYS A 215 -34.68 -8.81 -7.42
C LYS A 215 -35.46 -10.08 -7.16
N GLU A 216 -34.80 -11.25 -7.19
CA GLU A 216 -35.45 -12.54 -6.90
C GLU A 216 -36.05 -12.55 -5.49
N GLN A 217 -35.31 -12.09 -4.47
CA GLN A 217 -35.82 -11.95 -3.10
C GLN A 217 -37.02 -11.00 -3.01
N ILE A 218 -37.01 -9.88 -3.74
CA ILE A 218 -38.16 -8.96 -3.81
C ILE A 218 -39.38 -9.62 -4.47
N GLU A 219 -39.18 -10.47 -5.49
CA GLU A 219 -40.28 -11.21 -6.14
C GLU A 219 -40.82 -12.33 -5.24
N GLN A 220 -39.96 -13.12 -4.60
CA GLN A 220 -40.33 -14.10 -3.58
C GLN A 220 -41.13 -13.44 -2.43
N LEU A 221 -40.69 -12.28 -1.94
CA LEU A 221 -41.37 -11.53 -0.87
C LEU A 221 -42.73 -10.97 -1.34
N LYS A 222 -42.84 -10.45 -2.58
CA LYS A 222 -44.13 -10.07 -3.18
C LYS A 222 -45.08 -11.27 -3.27
N HIS A 223 -44.61 -12.44 -3.68
CA HIS A 223 -45.42 -13.67 -3.72
C HIS A 223 -45.87 -14.11 -2.33
N ALA A 224 -44.98 -14.08 -1.33
CA ALA A 224 -45.31 -14.39 0.06
C ALA A 224 -46.35 -13.41 0.63
N SER A 225 -46.17 -12.10 0.41
CA SER A 225 -47.10 -11.05 0.84
C SER A 225 -48.47 -11.20 0.17
N SER A 226 -48.53 -11.47 -1.14
CA SER A 226 -49.79 -11.71 -1.85
C SER A 226 -50.52 -12.96 -1.35
N ARG A 227 -49.77 -14.00 -0.94
CA ARG A 227 -50.34 -15.21 -0.33
C ARG A 227 -50.88 -14.92 1.06
N ALA A 228 -50.10 -14.28 1.92
CA ALA A 228 -50.52 -13.87 3.26
C ALA A 228 -51.78 -12.98 3.22
N GLN A 229 -51.87 -12.03 2.29
CA GLN A 229 -53.06 -11.20 2.10
C GLN A 229 -54.30 -12.01 1.68
N LYS A 230 -54.15 -12.99 0.79
CA LYS A 230 -55.25 -13.89 0.37
C LYS A 230 -55.71 -14.80 1.50
N ASP A 231 -54.78 -15.32 2.29
CA ASP A 231 -55.11 -16.21 3.40
C ASP A 231 -55.68 -15.41 4.60
N GLN A 232 -55.23 -14.17 4.82
CA GLN A 232 -55.86 -13.21 5.75
C GLN A 232 -57.30 -12.87 5.33
N ALA A 233 -57.57 -12.69 4.03
CA ALA A 233 -58.92 -12.41 3.53
C ALA A 233 -59.89 -13.58 3.82
N LYS A 234 -59.48 -14.83 3.56
CA LYS A 234 -60.29 -16.03 3.92
C LYS A 234 -60.57 -16.09 5.42
N VAL A 235 -59.56 -15.89 6.26
CA VAL A 235 -59.71 -15.94 7.72
C VAL A 235 -60.60 -14.78 8.23
N ALA A 236 -60.69 -13.66 7.51
CA ALA A 236 -61.68 -12.62 7.79
C ALA A 236 -63.10 -13.04 7.38
N GLU A 237 -63.25 -13.65 6.19
CA GLU A 237 -64.53 -14.18 5.67
C GLU A 237 -65.10 -15.28 6.59
N GLU A 238 -64.29 -16.28 6.97
CA GLU A 238 -64.63 -17.33 7.94
C GLU A 238 -65.07 -16.76 9.30
N ARG A 239 -64.42 -15.67 9.77
CA ARG A 239 -64.79 -14.98 11.01
C ARG A 239 -66.10 -14.20 10.87
N GLU A 240 -66.35 -13.58 9.72
CA GLU A 240 -67.65 -12.95 9.45
C GLU A 240 -68.78 -13.97 9.41
N GLU A 241 -68.58 -15.14 8.80
CA GLU A 241 -69.57 -16.23 8.82
C GLU A 241 -69.87 -16.72 10.24
N GLN A 242 -68.82 -16.96 11.05
CA GLN A 242 -68.97 -17.33 12.46
C GLN A 242 -69.69 -16.24 13.27
N LEU A 243 -69.36 -14.96 13.07
CA LEU A 243 -70.03 -13.84 13.74
C LEU A 243 -71.51 -13.73 13.32
N ARG A 244 -71.82 -13.93 12.03
CA ARG A 244 -73.21 -13.97 11.54
C ARG A 244 -74.00 -15.11 12.18
N PHE A 245 -73.41 -16.31 12.29
CA PHE A 245 -74.01 -17.45 13.00
C PHE A 245 -74.26 -17.16 14.49
N TYR A 246 -73.28 -16.61 15.21
CA TYR A 246 -73.48 -16.25 16.62
C TYR A 246 -74.50 -15.12 16.82
N MET A 247 -74.60 -14.17 15.89
CA MET A 247 -75.60 -13.11 15.92
C MET A 247 -77.02 -13.66 15.71
N THR A 248 -77.25 -14.52 14.71
CA THR A 248 -78.57 -15.14 14.49
C THR A 248 -78.96 -16.09 15.61
N ALA A 249 -78.02 -16.89 16.13
CA ALA A 249 -78.27 -17.75 17.29
C ALA A 249 -78.62 -16.95 18.56
N LYS A 250 -77.95 -15.80 18.79
CA LYS A 250 -78.28 -14.87 19.88
C LYS A 250 -79.68 -14.28 19.71
N GLU A 251 -80.02 -13.84 18.50
CA GLU A 251 -81.33 -13.27 18.17
C GLU A 251 -82.45 -14.30 18.37
N GLU A 252 -82.25 -15.55 17.93
CA GLU A 252 -83.16 -16.67 18.22
C GLU A 252 -83.36 -16.89 19.73
N VAL A 253 -82.29 -16.93 20.52
CA VAL A 253 -82.38 -17.11 21.98
C VAL A 253 -83.08 -15.94 22.64
N GLN A 254 -82.82 -14.71 22.19
CA GLN A 254 -83.49 -13.51 22.69
C GLN A 254 -84.99 -13.52 22.35
N ASN A 255 -85.37 -13.95 21.15
CA ASN A 255 -86.78 -14.11 20.75
C ASN A 255 -87.48 -15.21 21.55
N LYS A 256 -86.85 -16.37 21.75
CA LYS A 256 -87.36 -17.46 22.61
C LYS A 256 -87.54 -17.00 24.07
N LEU A 257 -86.62 -16.19 24.59
CA LEU A 257 -86.70 -15.61 25.93
C LEU A 257 -87.80 -14.55 26.06
N MET A 258 -88.10 -13.77 25.00
CA MET A 258 -89.25 -12.87 25.00
C MET A 258 -90.58 -13.62 24.92
N ALA A 259 -90.66 -14.72 24.16
CA ALA A 259 -91.82 -15.60 24.13
C ALA A 259 -92.10 -16.20 25.52
N LEU A 260 -91.10 -16.80 26.17
CA LEU A 260 -91.24 -17.35 27.52
C LEU A 260 -91.67 -16.30 28.57
N LYS A 261 -91.21 -15.05 28.44
CA LYS A 261 -91.65 -13.93 29.28
C LYS A 261 -93.08 -13.46 29.01
N SER A 262 -93.63 -13.76 27.84
CA SER A 262 -95.03 -13.49 27.49
C SER A 262 -95.97 -14.66 27.83
N GLU A 263 -95.43 -15.87 27.99
CA GLU A 263 -96.15 -17.05 28.48
C GLU A 263 -96.17 -17.13 30.02
N TYR A 264 -95.24 -16.45 30.70
CA TYR A 264 -95.20 -16.37 32.16
C TYR A 264 -96.33 -15.48 32.71
N ASP A 265 -97.29 -16.12 33.39
CA ASP A 265 -98.36 -15.46 34.13
C ASP A 265 -97.96 -15.20 35.61
N PRO A 266 -97.68 -13.94 36.01
CA PRO A 266 -97.38 -13.61 37.40
C PRO A 266 -98.59 -13.70 38.32
N GLU A 267 -99.81 -13.46 37.83
CA GLU A 267 -101.04 -13.51 38.64
C GLU A 267 -101.40 -14.96 38.98
N HIS A 268 -101.22 -15.88 38.03
CA HIS A 268 -101.36 -17.31 38.28
C HIS A 268 -100.34 -17.80 39.33
N THR A 269 -99.09 -17.36 39.22
CA THR A 269 -98.01 -17.73 40.16
C THR A 269 -98.33 -17.24 41.59
N GLN A 270 -98.70 -15.96 41.74
CA GLN A 270 -99.12 -15.39 43.03
C GLN A 270 -100.39 -16.06 43.58
N SER A 271 -101.33 -16.47 42.72
CA SER A 271 -102.54 -17.21 43.13
C SER A 271 -102.21 -18.60 43.70
N LEU A 272 -101.15 -19.26 43.20
CA LEU A 272 -100.68 -20.54 43.74
C LEU A 272 -99.94 -20.35 45.07
N GLU A 273 -99.09 -19.33 45.19
CA GLU A 273 -98.41 -18.99 46.45
C GLU A 273 -99.42 -18.64 47.56
N ALA A 274 -100.46 -17.86 47.25
CA ALA A 274 -101.51 -17.51 48.21
C ALA A 274 -102.29 -18.74 48.71
N LYS A 275 -102.66 -19.68 47.82
CA LYS A 275 -103.31 -20.95 48.19
C LYS A 275 -102.42 -21.86 49.03
N LEU A 276 -101.11 -21.86 48.75
CA LEU A 276 -100.15 -22.63 49.55
C LEU A 276 -100.04 -22.05 50.96
N ALA A 277 -100.02 -20.72 51.11
CA ALA A 277 -100.07 -20.08 52.42
C ALA A 277 -101.38 -20.39 53.18
N GLU A 278 -102.54 -20.29 52.51
CA GLU A 278 -103.86 -20.62 53.07
C GLU A 278 -103.91 -22.07 53.61
N THR A 279 -103.53 -23.05 52.80
CA THR A 279 -103.50 -24.47 53.24
C THR A 279 -102.49 -24.74 54.36
N ASN A 280 -101.39 -23.99 54.44
CA ASN A 280 -100.42 -24.10 55.53
C ASN A 280 -100.97 -23.52 56.86
N GLU A 281 -101.77 -22.46 56.81
CA GLU A 281 -102.48 -21.91 57.97
C GLU A 281 -103.54 -22.90 58.50
N GLU A 282 -104.32 -23.52 57.62
CA GLU A 282 -105.28 -24.58 57.99
C GLU A 282 -104.60 -25.76 58.72
N ILE A 283 -103.41 -26.16 58.26
CA ILE A 283 -102.62 -27.23 58.88
C ILE A 283 -102.21 -26.85 60.31
N GLN A 284 -101.82 -25.60 60.58
CA GLN A 284 -101.51 -25.15 61.96
C GLN A 284 -102.74 -25.19 62.86
N VAL A 285 -103.90 -24.72 62.37
CA VAL A 285 -105.17 -24.74 63.13
C VAL A 285 -105.61 -26.17 63.48
N LEU A 286 -105.34 -27.15 62.60
CA LEU A 286 -105.59 -28.56 62.88
C LEU A 286 -104.62 -29.15 63.91
N GLN A 287 -103.34 -28.76 63.87
CA GLN A 287 -102.34 -29.22 64.86
C GLN A 287 -102.66 -28.71 66.27
N GLU A 288 -103.03 -27.44 66.43
CA GLU A 288 -103.34 -26.87 67.75
C GLU A 288 -104.59 -27.50 68.37
N LYS A 289 -105.65 -27.75 67.57
CA LYS A 289 -106.84 -28.50 68.01
C LYS A 289 -106.50 -29.93 68.48
N LEU A 290 -105.62 -30.62 67.76
CA LEU A 290 -105.23 -32.00 68.08
C LEU A 290 -104.43 -32.06 69.39
N LYS A 291 -103.55 -31.09 69.62
CA LYS A 291 -102.86 -30.89 70.91
C LYS A 291 -103.84 -30.62 72.05
N GLN A 292 -104.75 -29.66 71.89
CA GLN A 292 -105.74 -29.28 72.90
C GLN A 292 -106.68 -30.46 73.28
N THR A 293 -107.03 -31.32 72.32
CA THR A 293 -107.79 -32.56 72.59
C THR A 293 -106.99 -33.53 73.47
N ARG A 294 -105.71 -33.76 73.15
CA ARG A 294 -104.83 -34.65 73.95
C ARG A 294 -104.65 -34.18 75.38
N GLU A 295 -104.53 -32.87 75.59
CA GLU A 295 -104.43 -32.28 76.93
C GLU A 295 -105.69 -32.61 77.76
N SER A 296 -106.88 -32.39 77.19
CA SER A 296 -108.17 -32.76 77.82
C SER A 296 -108.30 -34.26 78.13
N ASP A 297 -107.87 -35.13 77.21
CA ASP A 297 -107.89 -36.59 77.45
C ASP A 297 -106.96 -36.98 78.62
N THR A 298 -105.78 -36.36 78.73
CA THR A 298 -104.84 -36.67 79.82
C THR A 298 -105.34 -36.22 81.20
N ASP A 299 -106.06 -35.11 81.29
CA ASP A 299 -106.69 -34.67 82.55
C ASP A 299 -107.90 -35.55 82.92
N SER A 300 -108.69 -36.00 81.94
CA SER A 300 -109.77 -36.98 82.17
C SER A 300 -109.23 -38.29 82.75
N VAL A 301 -108.18 -38.86 82.17
CA VAL A 301 -107.50 -40.07 82.69
C VAL A 301 -106.92 -39.82 84.10
N ARG A 302 -106.37 -38.62 84.36
CA ARG A 302 -105.87 -38.25 85.69
C ARG A 302 -106.98 -38.21 86.73
N GLN A 303 -108.17 -37.70 86.39
CA GLN A 303 -109.32 -37.67 87.31
C GLN A 303 -109.83 -39.08 87.63
N ILE A 304 -110.03 -39.93 86.63
CA ILE A 304 -110.42 -41.34 86.81
C ILE A 304 -109.42 -42.08 87.71
N THR A 305 -108.12 -41.77 87.58
CA THR A 305 -107.05 -42.36 88.41
C THR A 305 -107.12 -41.92 89.89
N LEU A 306 -107.75 -40.79 90.21
CA LEU A 306 -107.99 -40.36 91.60
C LEU A 306 -109.20 -41.10 92.19
N GLU A 307 -110.30 -41.17 91.46
CA GLU A 307 -111.53 -41.87 91.87
C GLU A 307 -111.25 -43.37 92.16
N ILE A 308 -110.42 -44.03 91.35
CA ILE A 308 -109.95 -45.40 91.58
C ILE A 308 -109.15 -45.53 92.90
N LYS A 309 -108.34 -44.52 93.27
CA LYS A 309 -107.56 -44.54 94.53
C LYS A 309 -108.45 -44.40 95.75
N GLU A 310 -109.47 -43.54 95.69
CA GLU A 310 -110.46 -43.42 96.77
C GLU A 310 -111.27 -44.72 96.94
N ALA A 311 -111.74 -45.31 95.83
CA ALA A 311 -112.42 -46.61 95.84
C ALA A 311 -111.53 -47.76 96.35
N THR A 312 -110.22 -47.71 96.11
CA THR A 312 -109.26 -48.69 96.66
C THR A 312 -109.13 -48.53 98.17
N LYS A 313 -109.09 -47.29 98.67
CA LYS A 313 -108.93 -47.00 100.11
C LYS A 313 -110.16 -47.45 100.93
N THR A 314 -111.37 -47.15 100.47
CA THR A 314 -112.61 -47.57 101.17
C THR A 314 -112.77 -49.09 101.17
N LEU A 315 -112.36 -49.78 100.11
CA LEU A 315 -112.41 -51.24 100.04
C LEU A 315 -111.41 -51.90 101.01
N GLN A 316 -110.28 -51.25 101.31
CA GLN A 316 -109.34 -51.71 102.34
C GLN A 316 -109.87 -51.48 103.77
N GLU A 317 -110.55 -50.36 104.03
CA GLU A 317 -111.21 -50.09 105.32
C GLU A 317 -112.27 -51.15 105.63
N ILE A 318 -113.09 -51.53 104.65
CA ILE A 318 -114.07 -52.63 104.77
C ILE A 318 -113.38 -53.99 105.08
N ALA A 319 -112.21 -54.26 104.51
CA ALA A 319 -111.47 -55.50 104.77
C ALA A 319 -110.87 -55.57 106.19
N GLU A 320 -110.63 -54.42 106.82
CA GLU A 320 -110.20 -54.34 108.23
C GLU A 320 -111.40 -54.50 109.18
N GLU A 321 -112.56 -53.93 108.86
CA GLU A 321 -113.82 -54.22 109.57
C GLU A 321 -114.18 -55.71 109.50
N GLU A 322 -114.08 -56.33 108.32
CA GLU A 322 -114.39 -57.75 108.11
C GLU A 322 -113.54 -58.67 109.00
N ARG A 323 -112.24 -58.36 109.15
CA ARG A 323 -111.34 -59.04 110.08
C ARG A 323 -111.76 -58.86 111.53
N SER A 324 -112.15 -57.64 111.94
CA SER A 324 -112.59 -57.38 113.31
C SER A 324 -113.84 -58.18 113.69
N LEU A 325 -114.83 -58.25 112.79
CA LEU A 325 -116.05 -59.02 112.95
C LEU A 325 -115.77 -60.53 112.99
N ARG A 326 -114.83 -61.01 112.16
CA ARG A 326 -114.42 -62.42 112.13
C ARG A 326 -113.81 -62.85 113.48
N CYS A 327 -112.94 -62.03 114.07
CA CYS A 327 -112.40 -62.25 115.42
C CYS A 327 -113.48 -62.29 116.51
N LEU A 328 -114.49 -61.41 116.44
CA LEU A 328 -115.61 -61.38 117.39
C LEU A 328 -116.49 -62.65 117.29
N VAL A 329 -116.73 -63.14 116.07
CA VAL A 329 -117.45 -64.42 115.86
C VAL A 329 -116.65 -65.60 116.41
N GLU A 330 -115.31 -65.56 116.37
CA GLU A 330 -114.45 -66.60 116.95
C GLU A 330 -114.39 -66.57 118.48
N SER A 331 -114.52 -65.42 119.14
CA SER A 331 -114.67 -65.37 120.61
C SER A 331 -116.04 -65.89 121.04
N LEU A 332 -117.12 -65.44 120.40
CA LEU A 332 -118.49 -65.90 120.70
C LEU A 332 -118.66 -67.41 120.49
N LYS A 333 -117.97 -68.01 119.50
CA LYS A 333 -117.93 -69.48 119.33
C LYS A 333 -117.25 -70.20 120.49
N LYS A 334 -116.17 -69.64 121.06
CA LYS A 334 -115.50 -70.23 122.23
C LYS A 334 -116.38 -70.14 123.47
N GLU A 335 -117.05 -69.02 123.69
CA GLU A 335 -118.02 -68.85 124.79
C GLU A 335 -119.22 -69.79 124.65
N LEU A 336 -119.71 -70.05 123.42
CA LEU A 336 -120.80 -71.00 123.19
C LEU A 336 -120.40 -72.45 123.54
N GLU A 337 -119.18 -72.87 123.22
CA GLU A 337 -118.67 -74.20 123.62
C GLU A 337 -118.36 -74.30 125.12
N GLN A 338 -117.91 -73.20 125.73
CA GLN A 338 -117.74 -73.09 127.19
C GLN A 338 -119.08 -73.31 127.92
N VAL A 339 -120.13 -72.59 127.53
CA VAL A 339 -121.47 -72.70 128.14
C VAL A 339 -122.10 -74.09 127.92
N LYS A 340 -121.84 -74.75 126.78
CA LYS A 340 -122.28 -76.16 126.57
C LYS A 340 -121.62 -77.13 127.55
N LYS A 341 -120.31 -77.00 127.81
CA LYS A 341 -119.61 -77.84 128.81
C LYS A 341 -120.20 -77.64 130.20
N GLU A 342 -120.42 -76.38 130.59
CA GLU A 342 -121.03 -76.03 131.89
C GLU A 342 -122.46 -76.59 132.03
N GLN A 343 -123.20 -76.74 130.93
CA GLN A 343 -124.56 -77.31 130.92
C GLN A 343 -124.59 -78.86 131.04
N GLU A 344 -123.60 -79.58 130.49
CA GLU A 344 -123.44 -81.02 130.70
C GLU A 344 -122.92 -81.30 132.12
N GLU A 345 -121.94 -80.54 132.60
CA GLU A 345 -121.37 -80.69 133.95
C GLU A 345 -122.41 -80.55 135.08
N LEU A 346 -123.42 -79.69 134.90
CA LEU A 346 -124.51 -79.54 135.88
C LEU A 346 -125.48 -80.74 135.91
N LYS A 347 -125.66 -81.46 134.79
CA LYS A 347 -126.50 -82.67 134.74
C LYS A 347 -125.81 -83.90 135.30
N GLU A 348 -124.51 -84.07 135.06
CA GLU A 348 -123.79 -85.21 135.65
C GLU A 348 -123.54 -85.01 137.14
N LYS A 349 -123.33 -83.77 137.62
CA LYS A 349 -123.28 -83.47 139.06
C LYS A 349 -124.62 -83.74 139.77
N GLU A 350 -125.76 -83.75 139.08
CA GLU A 350 -127.06 -84.16 139.65
C GLU A 350 -127.13 -85.68 139.97
N LYS A 351 -126.35 -86.53 139.28
CA LYS A 351 -126.46 -88.00 139.39
C LYS A 351 -125.16 -88.74 139.74
N ALA A 352 -124.03 -88.04 139.74
CA ALA A 352 -122.72 -88.55 140.10
C ALA A 352 -121.93 -87.61 141.03
N SER A 353 -122.56 -86.59 141.65
CA SER A 353 -122.03 -86.03 142.91
C SER A 353 -122.53 -86.78 144.17
N GLU A 354 -123.27 -87.87 143.95
CA GLU A 354 -123.08 -89.07 144.78
C GLU A 354 -121.62 -89.67 144.65
N ALA A 355 -120.70 -89.25 143.71
CA ALA A 355 -119.17 -89.26 143.77
C ALA A 355 -118.20 -88.82 142.53
N LEU A 356 -117.69 -87.54 142.38
CA LEU A 356 -116.27 -86.93 142.07
C LEU A 356 -115.28 -86.96 140.72
N ALA A 357 -114.97 -85.82 139.90
CA ALA A 357 -113.66 -85.17 139.21
C ALA A 357 -113.17 -84.83 137.62
N GLU A 358 -112.44 -83.66 137.26
CA GLU A 358 -111.35 -83.07 136.19
C GLU A 358 -111.29 -82.93 134.52
N ASN A 359 -110.47 -82.23 133.56
CA ASN A 359 -109.47 -81.03 133.18
C ASN A 359 -108.94 -80.90 131.58
N LEU A 360 -108.12 -80.09 130.71
CA LEU A 360 -107.42 -78.69 130.35
C LEU A 360 -106.63 -78.43 128.86
N THR A 361 -106.03 -77.23 128.37
CA THR A 361 -104.94 -76.77 127.24
C THR A 361 -105.22 -76.09 125.74
N ASP A 362 -104.39 -75.52 124.69
CA ASP A 362 -103.25 -74.49 124.25
C ASP A 362 -102.96 -74.25 122.60
N GLN A 363 -102.13 -73.48 121.70
CA GLN A 363 -101.26 -72.19 121.28
C GLN A 363 -100.67 -72.12 119.71
N LEU A 364 -99.91 -71.24 118.84
CA LEU A 364 -99.43 -69.78 118.41
C LEU A 364 -98.50 -69.46 117.03
N GLN A 365 -98.24 -68.17 116.44
CA GLN A 365 -97.16 -67.47 115.45
C GLN A 365 -97.30 -67.08 113.82
N ASN A 366 -96.56 -66.32 112.84
CA ASN A 366 -95.29 -65.42 112.45
C ASN A 366 -95.22 -64.53 111.00
N ARG A 367 -94.11 -63.82 110.40
CA ARG A 367 -94.02 -62.76 109.17
C ARG A 367 -92.67 -62.34 108.26
N PRO A 368 -92.61 -61.50 107.08
CA PRO A 368 -91.44 -61.09 106.07
C PRO A 368 -91.11 -59.59 105.39
N GLU A 369 -90.46 -59.33 104.13
CA GLU A 369 -90.20 -58.10 103.11
C GLU A 369 -88.70 -57.55 102.60
N GLU A 370 -88.17 -56.67 101.61
CA GLU A 370 -88.40 -55.67 100.37
C GLU A 370 -87.12 -55.10 99.40
N THR A 371 -87.12 -54.02 98.46
CA THR A 371 -86.18 -53.66 97.19
C THR A 371 -85.82 -52.14 96.57
N SER A 372 -84.95 -51.83 95.48
CA SER A 372 -84.63 -50.45 94.72
C SER A 372 -83.58 -50.19 93.44
N SER A 373 -83.47 -49.05 92.58
CA SER A 373 -82.39 -48.62 91.45
C SER A 373 -82.46 -47.29 90.43
N LEU A 374 -81.39 -46.63 89.75
CA LEU A 374 -81.27 -45.76 88.39
C LEU A 374 -80.08 -44.62 88.05
N VAL A 375 -79.60 -44.18 86.77
CA VAL A 375 -78.75 -42.91 86.29
C VAL A 375 -78.32 -42.55 84.71
N GLU A 376 -77.68 -41.36 84.25
CA GLU A 376 -77.16 -40.82 82.84
C GLU A 376 -75.81 -39.88 82.74
N LYS A 377 -75.19 -39.04 81.75
CA LYS A 377 -75.24 -38.40 80.30
C LYS A 377 -73.93 -37.56 79.71
N GLY A 378 -73.76 -37.01 78.42
CA GLY A 378 -72.66 -36.03 77.81
C GLY A 378 -72.49 -35.83 76.19
N SER A 379 -71.63 -35.08 75.34
CA SER A 379 -70.71 -33.82 75.16
C SER A 379 -70.05 -33.52 73.66
N ASP A 380 -69.38 -32.35 73.19
CA ASP A 380 -68.83 -32.00 71.74
C ASP A 380 -67.82 -30.71 71.38
N GLU A 381 -67.37 -30.39 70.08
CA GLU A 381 -66.60 -29.24 69.29
C GLU A 381 -65.07 -29.36 68.80
N SER A 382 -64.65 -29.32 67.47
CA SER A 382 -63.19 -29.42 67.04
C SER A 382 -62.61 -29.08 65.59
N ALA A 383 -63.34 -28.91 64.46
CA ALA A 383 -62.82 -29.34 63.13
C ALA A 383 -61.96 -28.41 62.20
N ASP A 384 -62.06 -27.07 62.24
CA ASP A 384 -61.70 -26.22 61.08
C ASP A 384 -60.19 -25.84 60.92
N MET A 385 -59.43 -25.81 62.02
CA MET A 385 -57.99 -25.44 62.01
C MET A 385 -57.13 -26.37 61.16
N ASP A 386 -57.50 -27.65 61.12
CA ASP A 386 -56.67 -28.75 60.61
C ASP A 386 -56.52 -28.75 59.08
N LEU A 387 -57.45 -28.11 58.37
CA LEU A 387 -57.41 -27.96 56.91
C LEU A 387 -56.47 -26.81 56.49
N LYS A 388 -56.46 -25.71 57.25
CA LYS A 388 -55.63 -24.53 56.95
C LYS A 388 -54.14 -24.83 57.07
N ILE A 389 -53.75 -25.61 58.07
CA ILE A 389 -52.36 -26.03 58.31
C ILE A 389 -51.85 -26.92 57.17
N LYS A 390 -52.68 -27.86 56.69
CA LYS A 390 -52.32 -28.77 55.58
C LYS A 390 -52.08 -28.01 54.27
N GLN A 391 -52.91 -27.01 53.95
CA GLN A 391 -52.74 -26.19 52.76
C GLN A 391 -51.39 -25.43 52.75
N LEU A 392 -51.06 -24.73 53.85
CA LEU A 392 -49.80 -24.00 53.98
C LEU A 392 -48.57 -24.92 53.94
N SER A 393 -48.68 -26.14 54.46
CA SER A 393 -47.58 -27.12 54.40
C SER A 393 -47.24 -27.55 52.97
N PHE A 394 -48.24 -27.63 52.09
CA PHE A 394 -48.06 -28.04 50.68
C PHE A 394 -47.38 -26.93 49.85
N GLU A 395 -47.79 -25.67 50.00
CA GLU A 395 -47.11 -24.52 49.38
C GLU A 395 -45.65 -24.39 49.86
N ALA A 396 -45.41 -24.60 51.16
CA ALA A 396 -44.06 -24.60 51.73
C ALA A 396 -43.19 -25.79 51.31
N GLU A 397 -43.75 -26.88 50.77
CA GLU A 397 -42.96 -27.92 50.09
C GLU A 397 -42.76 -27.62 48.60
N ALA A 398 -43.76 -27.07 47.91
CA ALA A 398 -43.65 -26.71 46.49
C ALA A 398 -42.49 -25.73 46.26
N ALA A 399 -42.43 -24.63 47.02
CA ALA A 399 -41.37 -23.64 46.94
C ALA A 399 -39.96 -24.24 47.17
N ARG A 400 -39.83 -25.22 48.07
CA ARG A 400 -38.54 -25.91 48.33
C ARG A 400 -38.13 -26.84 47.19
N ARG A 401 -39.07 -27.51 46.51
CA ARG A 401 -38.76 -28.31 45.31
C ARG A 401 -38.27 -27.43 44.16
N GLU A 402 -38.90 -26.26 43.98
CA GLU A 402 -38.49 -25.28 42.97
C GLU A 402 -37.09 -24.70 43.27
N GLU A 403 -36.81 -24.34 44.53
CA GLU A 403 -35.48 -23.89 44.96
C GLU A 403 -34.41 -24.97 44.71
N GLU A 404 -34.69 -26.24 45.03
CA GLU A 404 -33.76 -27.34 44.78
C GLU A 404 -33.53 -27.62 43.29
N GLU A 405 -34.53 -27.44 42.44
CA GLU A 405 -34.39 -27.60 40.98
C GLU A 405 -33.59 -26.44 40.37
N ILE A 406 -33.83 -25.20 40.82
CA ILE A 406 -33.03 -24.02 40.44
C ILE A 406 -31.57 -24.22 40.89
N ARG A 407 -31.34 -24.67 42.12
CA ARG A 407 -30.00 -24.99 42.65
C ARG A 407 -29.30 -26.07 41.81
N ARG A 408 -30.02 -27.10 41.36
CA ARG A 408 -29.47 -28.17 40.52
C ARG A 408 -29.03 -27.63 39.15
N LYS A 409 -29.90 -26.88 38.47
CA LYS A 409 -29.60 -26.21 37.19
C LYS A 409 -28.42 -25.24 37.31
N ALA A 410 -28.31 -24.51 38.42
CA ALA A 410 -27.17 -23.63 38.70
C ALA A 410 -25.85 -24.42 38.89
N GLN A 411 -25.90 -25.60 39.52
CA GLN A 411 -24.73 -26.49 39.66
C GLN A 411 -24.32 -27.11 38.32
N GLU A 412 -25.28 -27.51 37.48
CA GLU A 412 -25.04 -28.03 36.12
C GLU A 412 -24.39 -26.95 35.22
N LEU A 413 -24.95 -25.73 35.19
CA LEU A 413 -24.37 -24.60 34.45
C LEU A 413 -22.97 -24.22 34.95
N LYS A 414 -22.72 -24.29 36.27
CA LYS A 414 -21.39 -24.05 36.85
C LYS A 414 -20.37 -25.09 36.37
N HIS A 415 -20.73 -26.38 36.37
CA HIS A 415 -19.84 -27.43 35.89
C HIS A 415 -19.60 -27.36 34.37
N GLU A 416 -20.58 -26.93 33.57
CA GLU A 416 -20.36 -26.74 32.13
C GLU A 416 -19.43 -25.54 31.85
N ALA A 417 -19.57 -24.45 32.61
CA ALA A 417 -18.63 -23.32 32.57
C ALA A 417 -17.21 -23.72 33.02
N GLU A 418 -17.08 -24.64 33.99
CA GLU A 418 -15.79 -25.19 34.43
C GLU A 418 -15.13 -26.07 33.35
N LYS A 419 -15.89 -26.94 32.68
CA LYS A 419 -15.39 -27.72 31.53
C LYS A 419 -14.92 -26.82 30.38
N SER A 420 -15.73 -25.81 30.05
CA SER A 420 -15.42 -24.85 28.99
C SER A 420 -14.09 -24.13 29.25
N LYS A 421 -13.86 -23.68 30.49
CA LYS A 421 -12.58 -23.08 30.93
C LYS A 421 -11.41 -24.05 30.85
N ALA A 422 -11.58 -25.31 31.26
CA ALA A 422 -10.53 -26.32 31.15
C ALA A 422 -10.12 -26.57 29.69
N LEU A 423 -11.08 -26.56 28.76
CA LEU A 423 -10.82 -26.69 27.32
C LEU A 423 -10.12 -25.44 26.75
N THR A 424 -10.48 -24.22 27.15
CA THR A 424 -9.75 -23.01 26.72
C THR A 424 -8.32 -23.02 27.23
N GLU A 425 -8.10 -23.38 28.50
CA GLU A 425 -6.75 -23.51 29.07
C GLU A 425 -5.87 -24.55 28.35
N GLU A 426 -6.46 -25.66 27.88
CA GLU A 426 -5.73 -26.67 27.10
C GLU A 426 -5.36 -26.16 25.69
N LEU A 427 -6.24 -25.38 25.07
CA LEU A 427 -5.99 -24.76 23.77
C LEU A 427 -4.94 -23.64 23.85
N GLU A 428 -4.95 -22.83 24.91
CA GLU A 428 -3.94 -21.80 25.18
C GLU A 428 -2.54 -22.42 25.34
N LYS A 429 -2.42 -23.48 26.15
CA LYS A 429 -1.15 -24.21 26.35
C LYS A 429 -0.63 -24.86 25.05
N LYS A 430 -1.52 -25.27 24.14
CA LYS A 430 -1.14 -25.76 22.80
C LYS A 430 -0.69 -24.61 21.88
N LEU A 431 -1.35 -23.46 21.93
CA LEU A 431 -0.97 -22.27 21.16
C LEU A 431 0.42 -21.75 21.58
N GLU A 432 0.69 -21.66 22.89
CA GLU A 432 2.00 -21.28 23.42
C GLU A 432 3.13 -22.22 22.93
N LEU A 433 2.87 -23.53 22.92
CA LEU A 433 3.81 -24.54 22.42
C LEU A 433 4.12 -24.36 20.92
N TYR A 434 3.11 -24.09 20.09
CA TYR A 434 3.32 -23.83 18.66
C TYR A 434 4.05 -22.50 18.38
N LEU A 435 3.78 -21.45 19.17
CA LEU A 435 4.51 -20.19 19.06
C LEU A 435 6.01 -20.40 19.35
N ARG A 436 6.33 -21.13 20.42
CA ARG A 436 7.71 -21.46 20.80
C ARG A 436 8.45 -22.25 19.70
N GLN A 437 7.78 -23.23 19.10
CA GLN A 437 8.34 -24.00 17.98
C GLN A 437 8.60 -23.12 16.73
N ALA A 438 7.75 -22.13 16.46
CA ALA A 438 7.96 -21.19 15.36
C ALA A 438 9.14 -20.24 15.62
N GLU A 439 9.36 -19.81 16.86
CA GLU A 439 10.53 -19.02 17.25
C GLU A 439 11.84 -19.83 17.14
N GLU A 440 11.84 -21.08 17.61
CA GLU A 440 12.98 -21.99 17.51
C GLU A 440 13.35 -22.30 16.05
N ALA A 441 12.36 -22.53 15.18
CA ALA A 441 12.57 -22.72 13.74
C ALA A 441 13.17 -21.48 13.06
N LYS A 442 12.69 -20.27 13.41
CA LYS A 442 13.20 -19.00 12.87
C LYS A 442 14.63 -18.71 13.31
N ALA A 443 15.01 -19.06 14.54
CA ALA A 443 16.38 -18.95 15.03
C ALA A 443 17.33 -19.91 14.26
N ALA A 444 16.87 -21.13 13.93
CA ALA A 444 17.63 -22.07 13.11
C ALA A 444 17.82 -21.57 11.66
N GLU A 445 16.80 -20.95 11.05
CA GLU A 445 16.89 -20.32 9.73
C GLU A 445 17.95 -19.22 9.70
N GLN A 446 17.95 -18.31 10.68
CA GLN A 446 18.93 -17.21 10.77
C GLN A 446 20.36 -17.74 10.88
N LYS A 447 20.59 -18.77 11.71
CA LYS A 447 21.91 -19.40 11.85
C LYS A 447 22.42 -20.02 10.55
N ALA A 448 21.54 -20.66 9.77
CA ALA A 448 21.91 -21.23 8.47
C ALA A 448 22.29 -20.13 7.44
N ILE A 449 21.62 -18.97 7.49
CA ILE A 449 21.94 -17.83 6.62
C ILE A 449 23.32 -17.24 6.96
N GLU A 450 23.66 -17.15 8.25
CA GLU A 450 24.99 -16.71 8.70
C GLU A 450 26.10 -17.68 8.29
N GLU A 451 25.88 -18.99 8.45
CA GLU A 451 26.82 -20.03 8.02
C GLU A 451 27.07 -20.02 6.50
N MET A 452 26.02 -19.87 5.68
CA MET A 452 26.17 -19.74 4.23
C MET A 452 27.01 -18.51 3.83
N LYS A 453 26.88 -17.40 4.55
CA LYS A 453 27.64 -16.16 4.28
C LYS A 453 29.12 -16.30 4.64
N MET A 454 29.46 -17.01 5.72
CA MET A 454 30.86 -17.28 6.05
C MET A 454 31.55 -18.14 4.97
N MET A 455 30.80 -19.03 4.31
CA MET A 455 31.32 -19.90 3.25
C MET A 455 31.51 -19.20 1.89
N SER A 456 30.82 -18.09 1.60
CA SER A 456 31.09 -17.33 0.36
C SER A 456 32.43 -16.60 0.41
N ASP A 457 32.78 -16.04 1.55
CA ASP A 457 33.87 -15.07 1.67
C ASP A 457 35.27 -15.73 1.65
N MET A 458 35.35 -17.06 1.89
CA MET A 458 36.62 -17.81 1.84
C MET A 458 37.05 -18.25 0.44
N ASN A 459 36.15 -18.26 -0.56
CA ASN A 459 36.41 -18.84 -1.89
C ASN A 459 37.04 -17.85 -2.90
N ALA A 460 37.49 -16.68 -2.45
CA ALA A 460 37.84 -15.56 -3.33
C ALA A 460 39.37 -15.30 -3.53
N VAL A 461 40.25 -16.20 -3.07
CA VAL A 461 41.69 -15.88 -2.88
C VAL A 461 42.68 -16.72 -3.71
N ASP A 462 42.42 -18.01 -3.97
CA ASP A 462 43.43 -18.93 -4.53
C ASP A 462 43.16 -19.38 -5.99
N THR A 463 43.91 -18.82 -6.95
CA THR A 463 44.67 -19.59 -7.98
C THR A 463 45.45 -18.68 -8.95
N VAL A 464 46.79 -18.68 -8.86
CA VAL A 464 47.71 -18.16 -9.90
C VAL A 464 49.00 -18.99 -9.94
N SER A 465 49.44 -19.39 -11.14
CA SER A 465 50.79 -19.89 -11.50
C SER A 465 50.93 -19.71 -13.03
N GLU A 466 51.95 -19.08 -13.61
CA GLU A 466 53.39 -19.40 -13.65
C GLU A 466 53.70 -20.78 -14.28
N THR A 467 54.62 -20.96 -15.22
CA THR A 467 55.42 -20.08 -16.14
C THR A 467 56.04 -20.99 -17.24
N ASP A 468 56.62 -20.46 -18.33
CA ASP A 468 58.03 -20.78 -18.65
C ASP A 468 58.70 -19.88 -19.72
N ALA A 469 60.03 -19.87 -19.76
CA ALA A 469 60.84 -18.79 -20.34
C ALA A 469 61.62 -19.15 -21.62
N ASN A 470 60.96 -19.07 -22.79
CA ASN A 470 61.62 -18.52 -24.00
C ASN A 470 60.65 -17.84 -25.00
N GLY A 471 59.44 -17.47 -24.56
CA GLY A 471 58.49 -16.60 -25.28
C GLY A 471 57.88 -17.10 -26.59
N LYS A 472 58.41 -18.17 -27.22
CA LYS A 472 57.98 -18.61 -28.56
C LYS A 472 57.78 -20.11 -28.63
N ILE A 473 56.58 -20.55 -28.25
CA ILE A 473 56.11 -21.93 -28.42
C ILE A 473 55.97 -22.22 -29.92
N VAL A 474 56.61 -23.29 -30.41
CA VAL A 474 56.49 -23.75 -31.80
C VAL A 474 55.61 -25.00 -31.82
N LEU A 475 54.32 -24.80 -32.08
CA LEU A 475 53.36 -25.87 -32.30
C LEU A 475 53.46 -26.40 -33.74
N THR A 476 53.27 -27.70 -33.94
CA THR A 476 52.96 -28.24 -35.27
C THR A 476 51.57 -27.80 -35.73
N VAL A 477 51.28 -27.96 -37.03
CA VAL A 477 49.97 -27.56 -37.60
C VAL A 477 48.82 -28.33 -36.95
N ASP A 478 49.02 -29.63 -36.68
CA ASP A 478 48.00 -30.48 -36.07
C ASP A 478 47.80 -30.16 -34.58
N GLU A 479 48.87 -29.86 -33.84
CA GLU A 479 48.78 -29.38 -32.45
C GLU A 479 48.11 -28.01 -32.37
N PHE A 480 48.43 -27.09 -33.29
CA PHE A 480 47.79 -25.78 -33.37
C PHE A 480 46.29 -25.90 -33.72
N ALA A 481 45.93 -26.82 -34.63
CA ALA A 481 44.53 -27.11 -34.94
C ALA A 481 43.78 -27.71 -33.74
N ALA A 482 44.41 -28.65 -33.01
CA ALA A 482 43.85 -29.24 -31.80
C ALA A 482 43.71 -28.22 -30.65
N LEU A 483 44.67 -27.32 -30.48
CA LEU A 483 44.59 -26.23 -29.49
C LEU A 483 43.48 -25.23 -29.87
N SER A 484 43.40 -24.85 -31.15
CA SER A 484 42.35 -23.96 -31.67
C SER A 484 40.95 -24.58 -31.55
N GLY A 485 40.84 -25.90 -31.71
CA GLY A 485 39.61 -26.64 -31.44
C GLY A 485 39.20 -26.56 -29.97
N LYS A 486 40.10 -26.86 -29.05
CA LYS A 486 39.85 -26.77 -27.59
C LYS A 486 39.55 -25.35 -27.11
N ILE A 487 40.17 -24.33 -27.72
CA ILE A 487 39.84 -22.93 -27.45
C ILE A 487 38.38 -22.68 -27.81
N LYS A 488 37.94 -23.08 -29.01
CA LYS A 488 36.53 -22.94 -29.42
C LYS A 488 35.56 -23.75 -28.55
N GLU A 489 35.90 -24.99 -28.22
CA GLU A 489 35.10 -25.81 -27.29
C GLU A 489 34.97 -25.14 -25.90
N SER A 490 35.97 -24.35 -25.50
CA SER A 490 35.94 -23.56 -24.26
C SER A 490 35.17 -22.25 -24.41
N GLU A 491 35.29 -21.56 -25.55
CA GLU A 491 34.51 -20.36 -25.90
C GLU A 491 33.01 -20.70 -26.00
N ASP A 492 32.64 -21.75 -26.74
CA ASP A 492 31.28 -22.29 -26.85
C ASP A 492 30.71 -22.69 -25.47
N LEU A 493 31.54 -23.26 -24.59
CA LEU A 493 31.14 -23.61 -23.23
C LEU A 493 30.91 -22.37 -22.36
N ILE A 494 31.81 -21.38 -22.45
CA ILE A 494 31.68 -20.10 -21.73
C ILE A 494 30.41 -19.38 -22.20
N GLU A 495 30.18 -19.19 -23.50
CA GLU A 495 28.97 -18.57 -24.06
C GLU A 495 27.70 -19.32 -23.61
N ARG A 496 27.75 -20.66 -23.56
CA ARG A 496 26.63 -21.48 -23.05
C ARG A 496 26.39 -21.29 -21.55
N THR A 497 27.43 -21.07 -20.74
CA THR A 497 27.26 -20.74 -19.31
C THR A 497 26.83 -19.29 -19.09
N GLU A 498 27.31 -18.35 -19.89
CA GLU A 498 26.94 -16.94 -19.83
C GLU A 498 25.47 -16.75 -20.22
N THR A 499 25.02 -17.33 -21.34
CA THR A 499 23.61 -17.29 -21.75
C THR A 499 22.67 -17.95 -20.73
N ALA A 500 23.09 -19.04 -20.07
CA ALA A 500 22.35 -19.65 -18.97
C ALA A 500 22.28 -18.74 -17.72
N ALA A 501 23.40 -18.11 -17.36
CA ALA A 501 23.46 -17.16 -16.25
C ALA A 501 22.62 -15.89 -16.53
N MET A 502 22.67 -15.36 -17.75
CA MET A 502 21.83 -14.23 -18.19
C MET A 502 20.34 -14.56 -18.08
N ALA A 503 19.91 -15.75 -18.52
CA ALA A 503 18.52 -16.19 -18.38
C ALA A 503 18.10 -16.32 -16.90
N GLN A 504 18.99 -16.78 -16.02
CA GLN A 504 18.75 -16.81 -14.58
C GLN A 504 18.66 -15.39 -13.98
N VAL A 505 19.52 -14.47 -14.39
CA VAL A 505 19.49 -13.06 -13.97
C VAL A 505 18.20 -12.36 -14.46
N GLU A 506 17.75 -12.63 -15.68
CA GLU A 506 16.48 -12.10 -16.20
C GLU A 506 15.27 -12.67 -15.44
N SER A 507 15.29 -13.95 -15.08
CA SER A 507 14.29 -14.57 -14.21
C SER A 507 14.26 -13.95 -12.80
N ILE A 508 15.44 -13.67 -12.22
CA ILE A 508 15.55 -12.97 -10.93
C ILE A 508 15.06 -11.52 -11.04
N ASN A 509 15.40 -10.81 -12.12
CA ASN A 509 15.00 -9.42 -12.35
C ASN A 509 13.49 -9.28 -12.58
N THR A 510 12.88 -10.18 -13.36
CA THR A 510 11.42 -10.23 -13.53
C THR A 510 10.70 -10.54 -12.20
N ARG A 511 11.22 -11.47 -11.39
CA ARG A 511 10.71 -11.73 -10.03
C ARG A 511 10.85 -10.50 -9.12
N LYS A 512 11.98 -9.79 -9.18
CA LYS A 512 12.24 -8.57 -8.41
C LYS A 512 11.23 -7.46 -8.78
N ASN A 513 11.08 -7.16 -10.07
CA ASN A 513 10.15 -6.14 -10.56
C ASN A 513 8.68 -6.44 -10.20
N GLU A 514 8.32 -7.71 -10.02
CA GLU A 514 6.99 -8.14 -9.54
C GLU A 514 6.83 -8.01 -8.02
N VAL A 515 7.90 -8.09 -7.23
CA VAL A 515 7.90 -7.75 -5.80
C VAL A 515 7.86 -6.23 -5.60
N ASP A 516 8.68 -5.48 -6.33
CA ASP A 516 8.77 -4.02 -6.25
C ASP A 516 7.37 -3.38 -6.49
N ARG A 517 6.63 -3.83 -7.52
CA ARG A 517 5.24 -3.41 -7.78
C ARG A 517 4.25 -3.74 -6.67
N LYS A 518 4.44 -4.85 -5.96
CA LYS A 518 3.57 -5.24 -4.83
C LYS A 518 3.84 -4.38 -3.60
N VAL A 519 5.10 -3.99 -3.38
CA VAL A 519 5.47 -3.02 -2.34
C VAL A 519 4.87 -1.66 -2.66
N GLU A 520 5.03 -1.18 -3.90
CA GLU A 520 4.46 0.10 -4.37
C GLU A 520 2.93 0.15 -4.23
N ALA A 521 2.22 -0.88 -4.68
CA ALA A 521 0.77 -0.98 -4.51
C ALA A 521 0.34 -1.01 -3.03
N SER A 522 1.14 -1.65 -2.16
CA SER A 522 0.88 -1.70 -0.71
C SER A 522 1.11 -0.33 -0.04
N LEU A 523 2.15 0.39 -0.43
CA LEU A 523 2.42 1.75 0.05
C LEU A 523 1.28 2.71 -0.36
N LYS A 524 0.84 2.64 -1.62
CA LYS A 524 -0.29 3.44 -2.09
C LYS A 524 -1.59 3.13 -1.34
N ALA A 525 -1.88 1.86 -1.07
CA ALA A 525 -3.03 1.48 -0.25
C ALA A 525 -2.94 2.02 1.19
N ILE A 526 -1.74 2.06 1.78
CA ILE A 526 -1.50 2.67 3.10
C ILE A 526 -1.72 4.19 3.06
N GLU A 527 -1.34 4.87 1.98
CA GLU A 527 -1.60 6.30 1.79
C GLU A 527 -3.09 6.61 1.60
N GLU A 528 -3.81 5.81 0.81
CA GLU A 528 -5.26 5.91 0.64
C GLU A 528 -6.00 5.68 1.96
N ILE A 529 -5.58 4.70 2.77
CA ILE A 529 -6.12 4.44 4.12
C ILE A 529 -5.82 5.60 5.08
N LYS A 530 -4.61 6.17 5.06
CA LYS A 530 -4.27 7.35 5.87
C LYS A 530 -5.14 8.54 5.50
N ALA A 531 -5.27 8.87 4.21
CA ALA A 531 -6.10 9.96 3.74
C ALA A 531 -7.58 9.78 4.13
N ALA A 532 -8.10 8.55 4.03
CA ALA A 532 -9.45 8.22 4.51
C ALA A 532 -9.59 8.38 6.04
N THR A 533 -8.56 8.01 6.81
CA THR A 533 -8.53 8.16 8.27
C THR A 533 -8.49 9.63 8.68
N ASP A 534 -7.65 10.46 8.05
CA ASP A 534 -7.56 11.90 8.31
C ASP A 534 -8.88 12.62 7.96
N MET A 535 -9.57 12.21 6.89
CA MET A 535 -10.90 12.73 6.56
C MET A 535 -11.96 12.28 7.56
N ALA A 536 -11.94 11.03 8.01
CA ALA A 536 -12.85 10.53 9.04
C ALA A 536 -12.65 11.24 10.38
N LEU A 537 -11.39 11.47 10.77
CA LEU A 537 -11.01 12.19 11.99
C LEU A 537 -11.51 13.65 11.94
N ARG A 538 -11.25 14.39 10.85
CA ARG A 538 -11.79 15.76 10.69
C ARG A 538 -13.32 15.80 10.69
N ASN A 539 -13.98 14.80 10.11
CA ASN A 539 -15.44 14.71 10.14
C ASN A 539 -15.96 14.46 11.56
N ALA A 540 -15.25 13.67 12.38
CA ALA A 540 -15.57 13.50 13.80
C ALA A 540 -15.33 14.79 14.60
N GLU A 541 -14.18 15.46 14.44
CA GLU A 541 -13.88 16.75 15.07
C GLU A 541 -14.94 17.82 14.75
N MET A 542 -15.40 17.88 13.50
CA MET A 542 -16.50 18.77 13.09
C MET A 542 -17.85 18.37 13.69
N ALA A 543 -18.14 17.07 13.82
CA ALA A 543 -19.38 16.58 14.42
C ALA A 543 -19.42 16.85 15.94
N ASP A 544 -18.32 16.63 16.65
CA ASP A 544 -18.19 16.96 18.08
C ASP A 544 -18.26 18.48 18.30
N SER A 545 -17.60 19.28 17.44
CA SER A 545 -17.72 20.75 17.49
C SER A 545 -19.15 21.24 17.27
N ALA A 546 -19.91 20.59 16.38
CA ALA A 546 -21.32 20.90 16.13
C ALA A 546 -22.23 20.45 17.29
N LYS A 547 -21.96 19.28 17.87
CA LYS A 547 -22.63 18.75 19.06
C LYS A 547 -22.44 19.71 20.25
N ASP A 548 -21.21 20.14 20.52
CA ASP A 548 -20.91 21.04 21.64
C ASP A 548 -21.54 22.43 21.44
N ALA A 549 -21.67 22.91 20.20
CA ALA A 549 -22.44 24.12 19.89
C ALA A 549 -23.95 23.95 20.22
N VAL A 550 -24.56 22.83 19.80
CA VAL A 550 -25.98 22.52 20.09
C VAL A 550 -26.22 22.31 21.59
N GLU A 551 -25.32 21.61 22.29
CA GLU A 551 -25.39 21.47 23.76
C GLU A 551 -25.22 22.81 24.47
N GLY A 552 -24.35 23.69 23.95
CA GLY A 552 -24.18 25.06 24.43
C GLY A 552 -25.44 25.91 24.29
N GLU A 553 -26.17 25.77 23.17
CA GLU A 553 -27.49 26.41 23.00
C GLU A 553 -28.55 25.79 23.92
N LEU A 554 -28.66 24.45 23.97
CA LEU A 554 -29.60 23.76 24.88
C LEU A 554 -29.33 24.07 26.36
N LYS A 555 -28.10 24.41 26.72
CA LYS A 555 -27.74 24.85 28.08
C LYS A 555 -28.20 26.29 28.35
N LYS A 556 -28.08 27.21 27.38
CA LYS A 556 -28.66 28.56 27.46
C LYS A 556 -30.18 28.49 27.59
N TRP A 557 -30.85 27.78 26.68
CA TRP A 557 -32.31 27.59 26.72
C TRP A 557 -32.80 27.10 28.09
N ARG A 558 -32.16 26.08 28.69
CA ARG A 558 -32.51 25.60 30.04
C ARG A 558 -32.23 26.61 31.15
N GLN A 559 -31.23 27.46 31.01
CA GLN A 559 -30.89 28.49 31.98
C GLN A 559 -31.82 29.72 31.88
N ASP A 560 -32.25 30.07 30.67
CA ASP A 560 -33.24 31.12 30.41
C ASP A 560 -34.64 30.68 30.87
N ASP A 561 -35.03 29.42 30.63
CA ASP A 561 -36.29 28.82 31.10
C ASP A 561 -36.37 28.83 32.65
N GLN A 562 -35.28 28.43 33.32
CA GLN A 562 -35.16 28.54 34.78
C GLN A 562 -35.19 30.01 35.27
N ASN A 563 -34.53 30.94 34.59
CA ASN A 563 -34.60 32.37 34.94
C ASN A 563 -36.03 32.92 34.82
N MET A 564 -36.78 32.48 33.82
CA MET A 564 -38.20 32.84 33.66
C MET A 564 -39.04 32.30 34.82
N GLU A 565 -38.86 31.04 35.20
CA GLU A 565 -39.56 30.39 36.33
C GLU A 565 -39.23 31.07 37.69
N TYR A 566 -37.97 31.47 37.91
CA TYR A 566 -37.58 32.30 39.05
C TYR A 566 -38.15 33.73 39.00
N SER A 567 -38.38 34.29 37.80
CA SER A 567 -38.97 35.62 37.64
C SER A 567 -40.49 35.65 37.93
N ASP A 568 -41.26 34.63 37.50
CA ASP A 568 -42.71 34.59 37.76
C ASP A 568 -43.00 34.24 39.23
N SER A 569 -42.19 33.36 39.83
CA SER A 569 -42.27 33.08 41.28
C SER A 569 -41.90 34.27 42.16
N THR A 570 -40.91 35.09 41.76
CA THR A 570 -40.59 36.36 42.44
C THR A 570 -41.70 37.42 42.21
N SER A 571 -42.30 37.45 41.02
CA SER A 571 -43.35 38.43 40.66
C SER A 571 -44.70 38.18 41.36
N ARG A 572 -44.87 37.03 42.01
CA ARG A 572 -46.10 36.67 42.76
C ARG A 572 -46.12 37.13 44.23
N SER A 573 -45.31 38.10 44.62
CA SER A 573 -45.46 38.79 45.91
C SER A 573 -46.72 39.69 45.90
N ILE A 574 -47.89 39.12 46.20
CA ILE A 574 -49.19 39.81 46.14
C ILE A 574 -49.23 40.97 47.15
N SER A 575 -49.16 42.21 46.64
CA SER A 575 -49.37 43.43 47.43
C SER A 575 -50.86 43.66 47.71
N LEU A 576 -51.43 42.89 48.64
CA LEU A 576 -52.72 43.21 49.25
C LEU A 576 -52.65 44.57 49.94
N ARG A 577 -53.41 45.54 49.43
CA ARG A 577 -53.51 46.88 50.03
C ARG A 577 -54.98 47.21 50.33
N ASN A 578 -55.25 47.45 51.61
CA ASN A 578 -56.42 48.20 52.07
C ASN A 578 -56.18 49.71 51.90
#